data_AF-A0AAF1K5B6-F1
#
_entry.id   AF-A0AAF1K5B6-F1
#
_cell.length_a   1.000
_cell.length_b   1.000
_cell.length_c   1.000
_cell.angle_alpha   90.00
_cell.angle_beta   90.00
_cell.angle_gamma   90.00
#
_symmetry.space_group_name_H-M   'P 1'
#
loop_
_entity.id
_entity.type
_entity.pdbx_description
1 polymer ?
#
loop_
_entity_poly.entity_id
_entity_poly.type
_entity_poly.pdbx_seq_one_letter_code
_entity_poly.pdbx_strand_id
1 'polypeptide(L)'
;MKQTADALLTPARTARRSDAAVIVEDMVEGARMILSITAALIESGRRVDLAGLDDEFGRLCAGILALPLTEGQALRPMLETLSEQLAQLHAALPPP
;
A
#
# COMPACT_ATOMS: atom_id res chain seq x y z
N MET A 1 21.43 4.70 52.35
CA MET A 1 21.61 3.52 51.47
C MET A 1 20.45 3.51 50.48
N LYS A 2 20.64 4.11 49.30
CA LYS A 2 20.49 3.48 47.96
C LYS A 2 19.20 2.63 47.88
N GLN A 3 18.06 3.17 47.42
CA GLN A 3 17.74 3.48 46.02
C GLN A 3 18.33 2.44 45.06
N THR A 4 17.66 1.31 44.96
CA THR A 4 17.74 0.35 43.85
C THR A 4 16.37 0.41 43.16
N ALA A 5 16.28 1.23 42.11
CA ALA A 5 16.46 0.75 40.73
C ALA A 5 15.25 -0.13 40.37
N ASP A 6 14.15 0.52 40.03
CA ASP A 6 13.83 0.83 38.62
C ASP A 6 13.60 -0.45 37.80
N ALA A 7 12.74 -1.31 38.35
CA ALA A 7 12.06 -2.33 37.59
C ALA A 7 10.66 -1.80 37.27
N LEU A 8 10.28 -1.88 36.00
CA LEU A 8 8.93 -1.67 35.44
C LEU A 8 8.62 -0.30 34.80
N LEU A 9 9.63 0.41 34.28
CA LEU A 9 9.42 1.40 33.21
C LEU A 9 10.08 0.95 31.91
N THR A 10 9.39 0.07 31.18
CA THR A 10 9.49 0.09 29.71
C THR A 10 8.07 0.34 29.21
N PRO A 11 7.69 1.59 28.93
CA PRO A 11 6.39 1.82 28.31
C PRO A 11 6.40 1.11 26.95
N ALA A 12 5.27 0.47 26.66
CA ALA A 12 4.91 -0.06 25.37
C ALA A 12 5.49 0.80 24.24
N ARG A 13 6.61 0.36 23.67
CA ARG A 13 7.13 0.89 22.42
C ARG A 13 6.26 0.30 21.33
N THR A 14 5.02 0.79 21.26
CA THR A 14 4.20 0.71 20.06
C THR A 14 5.13 1.10 18.92
N ALA A 15 5.42 0.12 18.06
CA ALA A 15 6.41 0.24 17.01
C ALA A 15 6.11 1.52 16.24
N ARG A 16 7.00 2.51 16.35
CA ARG A 16 6.94 3.68 15.48
C ARG A 16 7.04 3.13 14.08
N ARG A 17 5.97 3.31 13.30
CA ARG A 17 5.93 2.92 11.90
C ARG A 17 7.16 3.52 11.21
N SER A 18 7.92 2.71 10.49
CA SER A 18 9.09 3.20 9.77
C SER A 18 8.68 4.21 8.68
N ASP A 19 9.56 5.16 8.36
CA ASP A 19 9.32 6.11 7.25
C ASP A 19 9.09 5.36 5.93
N ALA A 20 9.76 4.22 5.74
CA ALA A 20 9.57 3.35 4.58
C ALA A 20 8.14 2.78 4.51
N ALA A 21 7.58 2.33 5.63
CA ALA A 21 6.21 1.84 5.67
C ALA A 21 5.20 2.96 5.33
N VAL A 22 5.43 4.17 5.86
CA VAL A 22 4.60 5.35 5.54
C VAL A 22 4.65 5.67 4.05
N ILE A 23 5.84 5.68 3.44
CA ILE A 23 5.99 5.89 1.99
C ILE A 23 5.23 4.84 1.19
N VAL A 24 5.33 3.55 1.58
CA VAL A 24 4.63 2.48 0.89
C VAL A 24 3.11 2.64 1.00
N GLU A 25 2.58 3.08 2.13
CA GLU A 25 1.15 3.38 2.25
C GLU A 25 0.70 4.51 1.35
N ASP A 26 1.47 5.60 1.30
CA ASP A 26 1.18 6.73 0.43
C ASP A 26 1.19 6.28 -1.04
N MET A 27 2.11 5.38 -1.41
CA MET A 27 2.13 4.75 -2.74
C MET A 27 0.89 3.88 -2.98
N VAL A 28 0.47 3.06 -2.01
CA VAL A 28 -0.75 2.25 -2.13
C VAL A 28 -1.96 3.17 -2.32
N GLU A 29 -2.11 4.21 -1.50
CA GLU A 29 -3.24 5.12 -1.59
C GLU A 29 -3.25 5.91 -2.90
N GLY A 30 -2.07 6.35 -3.36
CA GLY A 30 -1.90 6.96 -4.68
C GLY A 30 -2.36 6.02 -5.79
N ALA A 31 -1.93 4.75 -5.76
CA ALA A 31 -2.35 3.74 -6.73
C ALA A 31 -3.88 3.51 -6.70
N ARG A 32 -4.48 3.42 -5.51
CA ARG A 32 -5.95 3.28 -5.36
C ARG A 32 -6.71 4.45 -5.98
N MET A 33 -6.23 5.67 -5.79
CA MET A 33 -6.83 6.87 -6.38
C MET A 33 -6.74 6.85 -7.91
N ILE A 34 -5.57 6.49 -8.45
CA ILE A 34 -5.37 6.37 -9.90
C ILE A 34 -6.31 5.31 -10.50
N LEU A 35 -6.41 4.13 -9.88
CA LEU A 35 -7.31 3.07 -10.36
C LEU A 35 -8.78 3.50 -10.31
N SER A 36 -9.20 4.20 -9.24
CA SER A 36 -10.58 4.70 -9.12
C SER A 36 -10.91 5.73 -10.21
N ILE A 37 -10.01 6.68 -10.48
CA ILE A 37 -10.18 7.67 -11.56
C ILE A 37 -10.21 6.96 -12.91
N THR A 38 -9.31 6.01 -13.13
CA THR A 38 -9.22 5.23 -14.36
C THR A 38 -10.49 4.45 -14.63
N ALA A 39 -11.04 3.76 -13.62
CA ALA A 39 -12.31 3.05 -13.72
C ALA A 39 -13.45 4.00 -14.12
N ALA A 40 -13.58 5.15 -13.46
CA ALA A 40 -14.59 6.14 -13.79
C ALA A 40 -14.46 6.68 -15.23
N LEU A 41 -13.22 6.85 -15.72
CA LEU A 41 -12.98 7.25 -17.11
C LEU A 41 -13.43 6.16 -18.09
N ILE A 42 -13.09 4.89 -17.84
CA ILE A 42 -13.51 3.77 -18.68
C ILE A 42 -15.03 3.62 -18.69
N GLU A 43 -15.68 3.72 -17.53
CA GLU A 43 -17.14 3.69 -17.40
C GLU A 43 -17.81 4.81 -18.20
N SER A 44 -17.17 5.98 -18.29
CA SER A 44 -17.65 7.10 -19.14
C SER A 44 -17.37 6.91 -20.64
N GLY A 45 -16.85 5.75 -21.06
CA GLY A 45 -16.54 5.42 -22.45
C GLY A 45 -15.24 6.06 -22.95
N ARG A 46 -14.40 6.58 -22.05
CA ARG A 46 -13.09 7.15 -22.41
C ARG A 46 -12.05 6.06 -22.53
N ARG A 47 -11.20 6.17 -23.55
CA ARG A 47 -9.97 5.38 -23.62
C ARG A 47 -8.95 5.94 -22.65
N VAL A 48 -8.35 5.06 -21.86
CA VAL A 48 -7.26 5.38 -20.94
C VAL A 48 -6.03 4.58 -21.36
N ASP A 49 -4.88 5.23 -21.38
CA ASP A 49 -3.59 4.56 -21.53
C ASP A 49 -3.11 4.11 -20.15
N LEU A 50 -2.80 2.82 -20.02
CA LEU A 50 -2.30 2.21 -18.79
C LEU A 50 -0.78 1.96 -18.85
N ALA A 51 -0.10 2.54 -19.84
CA ALA A 51 1.36 2.47 -19.94
C ALA A 51 2.02 2.96 -18.64
N GLY A 52 3.01 2.19 -18.17
CA GLY A 52 3.75 2.47 -16.94
C GLY A 52 3.09 2.00 -15.65
N LEU A 53 1.88 1.42 -15.71
CA LEU A 53 1.23 0.84 -14.53
C LEU A 53 2.04 -0.33 -13.97
N ASP A 54 2.58 -1.20 -14.83
CA ASP A 54 3.43 -2.32 -14.41
C ASP A 54 4.69 -1.85 -13.67
N ASP A 55 5.31 -0.76 -14.14
CA ASP A 55 6.49 -0.18 -13.49
C ASP A 55 6.16 0.41 -12.11
N GLU A 56 5.01 1.08 -11.98
CA GLU A 56 4.53 1.63 -10.71
C GLU A 56 4.23 0.51 -9.70
N PHE A 57 3.52 -0.53 -10.14
CA PHE A 57 3.24 -1.70 -9.30
C PHE A 57 4.50 -2.49 -8.97
N GLY A 58 5.48 -2.54 -9.88
CA GLY A 58 6.80 -3.10 -9.63
C GLY A 58 7.54 -2.36 -8.51
N ARG A 59 7.53 -1.01 -8.52
CA ARG A 59 8.09 -0.19 -7.44
C ARG A 59 7.38 -0.43 -6.11
N LEU A 60 6.05 -0.50 -6.12
CA LEU A 60 5.25 -0.78 -4.93
C LEU A 60 5.59 -2.15 -4.33
N CYS A 61 5.66 -3.19 -5.17
CA CYS A 61 6.00 -4.55 -4.73
C CYS A 61 7.41 -4.60 -4.14
N ALA A 62 8.38 -3.95 -4.79
CA ALA A 62 9.75 -3.85 -4.26
C ALA A 62 9.79 -3.14 -2.91
N GLY A 63 9.02 -2.05 -2.74
CA GLY A 63 8.90 -1.34 -1.47
C GLY A 63 8.34 -2.22 -0.35
N ILE A 64 7.25 -2.96 -0.62
CA ILE A 64 6.64 -3.88 0.35
C ILE A 64 7.61 -5.01 0.73
N LEU A 65 8.31 -5.61 -0.24
CA LEU A 65 9.27 -6.69 -0.01
C LEU A 65 10.49 -6.25 0.82
N ALA A 66 10.79 -4.94 0.83
CA ALA A 66 11.86 -4.36 1.63
C ALA A 66 11.44 -4.07 3.09
N LEU A 67 10.14 -4.13 3.41
CA LEU A 67 9.66 -3.86 4.76
C LEU A 67 9.91 -5.04 5.73
N PRO A 68 10.10 -4.75 7.03
CA PRO A 68 10.00 -5.77 8.06
C PRO A 68 8.66 -6.51 7.98
N LEU A 69 8.67 -7.82 8.23
CA LEU A 69 7.50 -8.68 8.12
C LEU A 69 6.25 -8.13 8.85
N THR A 70 6.42 -7.61 10.06
CA THR A 70 5.32 -7.03 10.84
C THR A 70 4.71 -5.79 10.20
N GLU A 71 5.53 -4.96 9.55
CA GLU A 71 5.07 -3.76 8.85
C GLU A 71 4.39 -4.14 7.53
N GLY A 72 4.98 -5.07 6.77
CA GLY A 72 4.35 -5.60 5.55
C GLY A 72 3.01 -6.29 5.84
N GLN A 73 2.90 -7.07 6.93
CA GLN A 73 1.64 -7.69 7.35
C GLN A 73 0.57 -6.67 7.69
N ALA A 74 0.93 -5.52 8.27
CA ALA A 74 -0.01 -4.46 8.58
C ALA A 74 -0.63 -3.82 7.33
N LEU A 75 0.04 -3.88 6.18
CA LEU A 75 -0.46 -3.36 4.91
C LEU A 75 -1.46 -4.29 4.20
N ARG A 76 -1.57 -5.54 4.64
CA ARG A 76 -2.37 -6.57 3.96
C ARG A 76 -3.80 -6.13 3.58
N PRO A 77 -4.60 -5.50 4.47
CA PRO A 77 -5.96 -5.07 4.09
C PRO A 77 -5.98 -4.04 2.95
N MET A 78 -4.99 -3.15 2.90
CA MET A 78 -4.88 -2.15 1.83
C MET A 78 -4.49 -2.81 0.50
N LEU A 79 -3.60 -3.81 0.55
CA LEU A 79 -3.17 -4.57 -0.64
C LEU A 79 -4.29 -5.44 -1.19
N GLU A 80 -5.10 -6.05 -0.32
CA GLU A 80 -6.31 -6.79 -0.72
C GLU A 80 -7.29 -5.86 -1.46
N THR A 81 -7.54 -4.67 -0.90
CA THR A 81 -8.40 -3.66 -1.55
C THR A 81 -7.83 -3.22 -2.91
N LEU A 82 -6.52 -2.97 -3.00
CA LEU A 82 -5.87 -2.59 -4.26
C LEU A 82 -5.97 -3.71 -5.31
N SER A 83 -5.81 -4.96 -4.89
CA SER A 83 -5.96 -6.14 -5.74
C SER A 83 -7.39 -6.29 -6.28
N GLU A 84 -8.40 -6.03 -5.47
CA GLU A 84 -9.80 -6.03 -5.90
C GLU A 84 -10.08 -4.93 -6.94
N GLN A 85 -9.52 -3.73 -6.74
CA GLN A 85 -9.66 -2.63 -7.71
C GLN A 85 -8.99 -2.96 -9.06
N LEU A 86 -7.82 -3.60 -9.05
CA LEU A 86 -7.17 -4.08 -10.26
C LEU A 86 -8.02 -5.14 -10.98
N ALA A 87 -8.62 -6.08 -10.25
CA ALA A 87 -9.48 -7.10 -10.84
C ALA A 87 -10.73 -6.49 -11.48
N GLN A 88 -11.34 -5.49 -10.82
CA GLN A 88 -12.47 -4.74 -11.37
C GLN A 88 -12.08 -3.98 -12.64
N LEU A 89 -10.94 -3.27 -12.60
CA LEU A 89 -10.42 -2.55 -13.76
C LEU A 89 -10.18 -3.51 -14.94
N HIS A 90 -9.54 -4.66 -14.68
CA HIS A 90 -9.30 -5.67 -15.70
C HIS A 90 -10.61 -6.17 -16.34
N ALA A 91 -11.65 -6.41 -15.54
CA ALA A 91 -12.96 -6.84 -16.04
C ALA A 91 -13.69 -5.77 -16.87
N ALA A 92 -13.40 -4.49 -16.63
CA ALA A 92 -13.98 -3.36 -17.36
C ALA A 92 -13.27 -3.06 -18.69
N LEU A 93 -12.04 -3.55 -18.88
CA LEU A 93 -11.29 -3.34 -20.10
C LEU A 93 -11.81 -4.25 -21.23
N PRO A 94 -11.82 -3.76 -22.50
CA PRO A 94 -12.07 -4.63 -23.63
C PRO A 94 -10.98 -5.71 -23.74
N PRO A 95 -11.30 -6.90 -24.25
CA PRO A 95 -10.28 -7.92 -24.49
C PRO A 95 -9.19 -7.39 -25.43
N PRO A 96 -7.92 -7.79 -25.23
CA PRO A 96 -6.78 -7.34 -26.05
C PRO A 96 -6.88 -7.80 -27.50
#